data_AF-A0A3N5F7C3-F1
#
_entry.id   AF-A0A3N5F7C3-F1
#
_cell.length_a   1.000
_cell.length_b   1.000
_cell.length_c   1.000
_cell.angle_alpha   90.00
_cell.angle_beta   90.00
_cell.angle_gamma   90.00
#
_symmetry.space_group_name_H-M   'P 1'
#
loop_
_entity.id
_entity.type
_entity.pdbx_description
1 polymer ?
#
loop_
_entity_poly.entity_id
_entity_poly.type
_entity_poly.pdbx_seq_one_letter_code
_entity_poly.pdbx_strand_id
1 'polypeptide(L)'
;MAPSHPRHARVYLHRGGSRLIIATVQYTQDGFALEAPGPLSLTKWDDEDLAGSLRTALEQSGTVTRTFDPADRPSLQVSGEPSDRAFQSTFVELNVHEVEGPGQLFYRIDALPDTQWQLVLRTSVSSEAPASEIAHRIMQLFETCRDRRF
;
A
#
# COMPACT_ATOMS: atom_id res chain seq x y z
N MET A 1 8.07 -27.26 0.50
CA MET A 1 7.24 -26.12 0.06
C MET A 1 8.06 -24.86 0.28
N ALA A 2 8.26 -24.03 -0.73
CA ALA A 2 8.85 -22.71 -0.52
C ALA A 2 7.91 -21.91 0.41
N PRO A 3 8.43 -21.14 1.37
CA PRO A 3 7.58 -20.28 2.18
C PRO A 3 6.81 -19.35 1.24
N SER A 4 5.48 -19.37 1.31
CA SER A 4 4.65 -18.39 0.60
C SER A 4 5.00 -17.02 1.18
N HIS A 5 5.58 -16.15 0.36
CA HIS A 5 5.86 -14.78 0.79
C HIS A 5 4.53 -14.11 1.19
N PRO A 6 4.51 -13.32 2.27
CA PRO A 6 3.31 -12.61 2.67
C PRO A 6 2.87 -11.68 1.54
N ARG A 7 1.59 -11.77 1.15
CA ARG A 7 1.01 -10.89 0.13
C ARG A 7 1.08 -9.45 0.60
N HIS A 8 1.55 -8.57 -0.27
CA HIS A 8 1.84 -7.19 0.07
C HIS A 8 1.42 -6.25 -1.06
N ALA A 9 0.76 -5.16 -0.69
CA ALA A 9 0.45 -4.05 -1.56
C ALA A 9 0.77 -2.73 -0.84
N ARG A 10 1.01 -1.67 -1.62
CA ARG A 10 1.13 -0.32 -1.11
C ARG A 10 -0.01 0.54 -1.64
N VAL A 11 -0.55 1.36 -0.76
CA VAL A 11 -1.56 2.36 -1.08
C VAL A 11 -0.96 3.73 -0.81
N TYR A 12 -0.93 4.57 -1.84
CA TYR A 12 -0.50 5.96 -1.75
C TYR A 12 -1.70 6.87 -1.92
N LEU A 13 -1.99 7.68 -0.91
CA LEU A 13 -3.06 8.66 -0.95
C LEU A 13 -2.46 10.05 -0.96
N HIS A 14 -2.78 10.84 -1.98
CA HIS A 14 -2.38 12.25 -2.02
C HIS A 14 -2.93 12.95 -0.78
N ARG A 15 -2.13 13.78 -0.10
CA ARG A 15 -2.53 14.45 1.15
C ARG A 15 -3.80 15.28 1.00
N GLY A 16 -4.02 15.87 -0.18
CA GLY A 16 -5.26 16.57 -0.51
C GLY A 16 -6.50 15.68 -0.78
N GLY A 17 -6.38 14.35 -0.73
CA GLY A 17 -7.48 13.41 -0.97
C GLY A 17 -7.94 13.32 -2.43
N SER A 18 -7.19 13.87 -3.38
CA SER A 18 -7.58 13.99 -4.80
C SER A 18 -7.08 12.84 -5.68
N ARG A 19 -6.20 11.99 -5.15
CA ARG A 19 -5.55 10.95 -5.93
C ARG A 19 -5.16 9.76 -5.06
N LEU A 20 -5.31 8.58 -5.64
CA LEU A 20 -5.00 7.27 -5.08
C LEU A 20 -4.07 6.54 -6.05
N ILE A 21 -3.02 5.91 -5.53
CA ILE A 21 -2.18 4.97 -6.28
C ILE A 21 -2.13 3.66 -5.50
N ILE A 22 -2.37 2.53 -6.15
CA ILE A 22 -2.25 1.20 -5.56
C ILE A 22 -1.18 0.44 -6.33
N ALA A 23 -0.16 -0.01 -5.62
CA ALA A 23 0.96 -0.75 -6.17
C ALA A 23 1.01 -2.16 -5.59
N THR A 24 1.07 -3.15 -6.47
CA THR A 24 1.42 -4.53 -6.11
C THR A 24 2.88 -4.57 -5.67
N VAL A 25 3.18 -5.21 -4.54
CA VAL A 25 4.56 -5.45 -4.12
C VAL A 25 4.93 -6.89 -4.45
N GLN A 26 6.07 -7.07 -5.09
CA GLN A 26 6.66 -8.35 -5.40
C GLN A 26 7.98 -8.49 -4.66
N TYR A 27 8.43 -9.73 -4.47
CA TYR A 27 9.70 -10.02 -3.81
C TYR A 27 10.67 -10.66 -4.80
N THR A 28 11.93 -10.24 -4.79
CA THR A 28 12.98 -10.99 -5.49
C THR A 28 13.22 -12.34 -4.80
N GLN A 29 13.94 -13.24 -5.45
CA GLN A 29 14.40 -14.49 -4.83
C GLN A 29 15.27 -14.25 -3.58
N ASP A 30 15.97 -13.11 -3.53
CA ASP A 30 16.79 -12.69 -2.39
C ASP A 30 15.96 -12.00 -1.28
N GLY A 31 14.65 -11.87 -1.46
CA GLY A 31 13.73 -11.31 -0.47
C GLY A 31 13.58 -9.78 -0.49
N PHE A 32 14.12 -9.08 -1.50
CA PHE A 32 13.93 -7.64 -1.64
C PHE A 32 12.53 -7.32 -2.17
N ALA A 33 11.82 -6.40 -1.50
CA ALA A 33 10.53 -5.91 -1.96
C ALA A 33 10.70 -4.87 -3.07
N LEU A 34 9.94 -5.01 -4.16
CA LEU A 34 9.87 -4.07 -5.28
C LEU A 34 8.43 -3.90 -5.76
N GLU A 35 8.10 -2.73 -6.29
CA GLU A 35 6.77 -2.49 -6.87
C GLU A 35 6.70 -3.14 -8.26
N ALA A 36 5.57 -3.81 -8.55
CA ALA A 36 5.29 -4.31 -9.88
C ALA A 36 5.11 -3.14 -10.87
N PRO A 37 5.45 -3.31 -12.15
CA PRO A 37 5.20 -2.29 -13.16
C PRO A 37 3.69 -2.04 -13.33
N GLY A 38 3.34 -0.79 -13.64
CA GLY A 38 1.96 -0.40 -13.92
C GLY A 38 1.04 -0.32 -12.68
N PRO A 39 1.42 0.39 -11.60
CA PRO A 39 0.51 0.62 -10.49
C PRO A 39 -0.75 1.35 -10.95
N LEU A 40 -1.87 1.03 -10.33
CA LEU A 40 -3.16 1.66 -10.63
C LEU A 40 -3.16 3.08 -10.05
N SER A 41 -3.50 4.09 -10.84
CA SER A 41 -3.63 5.48 -10.39
C SER A 41 -5.04 6.00 -10.70
N LEU A 42 -5.79 6.37 -9.65
CA LEU A 42 -7.16 6.88 -9.74
C LEU A 42 -7.24 8.32 -9.23
N THR A 43 -8.03 9.16 -9.90
CA THR A 43 -8.37 10.52 -9.44
C THR A 43 -9.81 10.64 -8.93
N LYS A 44 -10.60 9.58 -9.09
CA LYS A 44 -11.94 9.38 -8.55
C LYS A 44 -12.06 7.89 -8.26
N TRP A 45 -12.61 7.56 -7.10
CA TRP A 45 -12.84 6.18 -6.68
C TRP A 45 -13.98 6.17 -5.66
N ASP A 46 -14.64 5.03 -5.54
CA ASP A 46 -15.50 4.71 -4.40
C ASP A 46 -14.87 3.60 -3.53
N ASP A 47 -15.63 3.12 -2.55
CA ASP A 47 -15.17 2.08 -1.63
C ASP A 47 -14.88 0.75 -2.35
N GLU A 48 -15.65 0.41 -3.39
CA GLU A 48 -15.49 -0.82 -4.17
C GLU A 48 -14.24 -0.74 -5.04
N ASP A 49 -14.00 0.40 -5.70
CA ASP A 49 -12.79 0.65 -6.48
C ASP A 49 -11.53 0.48 -5.62
N LEU A 50 -11.51 1.08 -4.42
CA LEU A 50 -10.37 1.02 -3.50
C LEU A 50 -10.15 -0.41 -2.99
N ALA A 51 -11.17 -1.05 -2.42
CA ALA A 51 -11.04 -2.37 -1.82
C ALA A 51 -10.80 -3.47 -2.86
N GLY A 52 -11.50 -3.41 -4.00
CA GLY A 52 -11.33 -4.35 -5.11
C GLY A 52 -9.94 -4.29 -5.71
N SER A 53 -9.45 -3.08 -6.01
CA SER A 53 -8.11 -2.88 -6.55
C SER A 53 -7.01 -3.31 -5.57
N LEU A 54 -7.21 -3.05 -4.26
CA LEU A 54 -6.30 -3.54 -3.23
C LEU A 54 -6.25 -5.07 -3.19
N ARG A 55 -7.40 -5.75 -3.24
CA ARG A 55 -7.47 -7.22 -3.28
C ARG A 55 -6.73 -7.77 -4.49
N THR A 56 -6.98 -7.22 -5.67
CA THR A 56 -6.27 -7.61 -6.90
C THR A 56 -4.76 -7.42 -6.75
N ALA A 57 -4.32 -6.30 -6.18
CA ALA A 57 -2.89 -6.06 -5.94
C ALA A 57 -2.28 -7.09 -4.98
N LEU A 58 -2.98 -7.43 -3.89
CA LEU A 58 -2.54 -8.46 -2.95
C LEU A 58 -2.49 -9.85 -3.60
N GLU A 59 -3.48 -10.22 -4.42
CA GLU A 59 -3.51 -11.50 -5.14
C GLU A 59 -2.35 -11.62 -6.15
N GLN A 60 -1.95 -10.50 -6.76
CA GLN A 60 -0.83 -10.43 -7.70
C GLN A 60 0.55 -10.37 -7.02
N SER A 61 0.59 -10.17 -5.70
CA SER A 61 1.84 -10.19 -4.92
C SER A 61 2.46 -11.58 -4.96
N GLY A 62 3.76 -11.64 -5.20
CA GLY A 62 4.48 -12.91 -5.29
C GLY A 62 5.98 -12.74 -5.49
N THR A 63 6.65 -13.84 -5.81
CA THR A 63 8.10 -13.84 -6.08
C THR A 63 8.38 -13.69 -7.57
N VAL A 64 9.38 -12.87 -7.91
CA VAL A 64 9.84 -12.65 -9.29
C VAL A 64 11.34 -12.87 -9.43
N THR A 65 11.79 -13.19 -10.65
CA THR A 65 13.21 -13.38 -11.01
C THR A 65 13.91 -12.06 -11.38
N ARG A 66 13.23 -10.93 -11.21
CA ARG A 66 13.75 -9.60 -11.52
C ARG A 66 14.78 -9.17 -10.48
N THR A 67 15.84 -8.49 -10.92
CA THR A 67 16.81 -7.85 -10.03
C THR A 67 16.22 -6.58 -9.42
N PHE A 68 16.49 -6.34 -8.14
CA PHE A 68 16.12 -5.10 -7.47
C PHE A 68 16.90 -3.93 -8.09
N ASP A 69 16.18 -2.91 -8.54
CA ASP A 69 16.74 -1.63 -8.95
C ASP A 69 16.15 -0.52 -8.06
N PRO A 70 16.97 0.14 -7.21
CA PRO A 70 16.49 1.22 -6.36
C PRO A 70 15.91 2.42 -7.13
N ALA A 71 16.32 2.61 -8.39
CA ALA A 71 15.81 3.70 -9.23
C ALA A 71 14.43 3.38 -9.84
N ASP A 72 14.03 2.11 -9.83
CA ASP A 72 12.72 1.71 -10.34
C ASP A 72 11.63 1.92 -9.28
N ARG A 73 10.99 3.09 -9.34
CA ARG A 73 9.80 3.42 -8.57
C ARG A 73 8.59 3.69 -9.46
N PRO A 74 7.86 2.64 -9.88
CA PRO A 74 6.64 2.77 -10.68
C PRO A 74 5.62 3.75 -10.09
N SER A 75 5.42 3.77 -8.76
CA SER A 75 4.46 4.70 -8.14
C SER A 75 4.87 6.17 -8.28
N LEU A 76 6.18 6.47 -8.22
CA LEU A 76 6.72 7.81 -8.46
C LEU A 76 6.54 8.21 -9.93
N GLN A 77 6.77 7.29 -10.87
CA GLN A 77 6.62 7.55 -12.29
C GLN A 77 5.17 7.90 -12.64
N VAL A 78 4.19 7.11 -12.15
CA VAL A 78 2.79 7.39 -12.43
C VAL A 78 2.30 8.65 -11.70
N SER A 79 2.85 8.97 -10.52
CA SER A 79 2.44 10.17 -9.78
C SER A 79 2.79 11.46 -10.51
N GLY A 80 3.82 11.46 -11.35
CA GLY A 80 4.31 12.66 -12.05
C GLY A 80 5.06 13.63 -11.13
N GLU A 81 5.45 13.18 -9.93
CA GLU A 81 6.23 13.99 -9.00
C GLU A 81 7.69 14.04 -9.46
N PRO A 82 8.38 15.19 -9.30
CA PRO A 82 9.72 15.38 -9.86
C PRO A 82 10.83 14.65 -9.08
N SER A 83 10.54 14.16 -7.87
CA SER A 83 11.52 13.48 -7.01
C SER A 83 10.83 12.65 -5.92
N ASP A 84 11.56 11.70 -5.32
CA ASP A 84 11.10 10.95 -4.15
C ASP A 84 10.69 11.85 -2.99
N ARG A 85 11.44 12.92 -2.75
CA ARG A 85 11.13 13.87 -1.67
C ARG A 85 9.80 14.58 -1.92
N ALA A 86 9.55 15.00 -3.16
CA ALA A 86 8.27 15.60 -3.54
C ALA A 86 7.14 14.57 -3.34
N PHE A 87 7.33 13.34 -3.83
CA PHE A 87 6.37 12.26 -3.66
C PHE A 87 6.04 11.95 -2.20
N GLN A 88 7.04 11.79 -1.34
CA GLN A 88 6.86 11.56 0.10
C GLN A 88 6.15 12.74 0.78
N SER A 89 6.43 13.97 0.37
CA SER A 89 5.74 15.15 0.92
C SER A 89 4.29 15.26 0.44
N THR A 90 3.98 14.73 -0.74
CA THR A 90 2.68 14.86 -1.40
C THR A 90 1.73 13.69 -1.08
N PHE A 91 2.26 12.48 -0.89
CA PHE A 91 1.50 11.26 -0.68
C PHE A 91 1.78 10.66 0.70
N VAL A 92 0.74 10.13 1.33
CA VAL A 92 0.85 9.25 2.50
C VAL A 92 0.92 7.82 1.99
N GLU A 93 1.96 7.09 2.41
CA GLU A 93 2.13 5.67 2.12
C GLU A 93 1.50 4.82 3.23
N LEU A 94 0.63 3.88 2.84
CA LEU A 94 0.10 2.82 3.68
C LEU A 94 0.57 1.47 3.12
N ASN A 95 1.24 0.68 3.96
CA ASN A 95 1.67 -0.67 3.63
C ASN A 95 0.59 -1.66 4.06
N VAL A 96 0.13 -2.49 3.14
CA VAL A 96 -0.95 -3.47 3.39
C VAL A 96 -0.41 -4.88 3.24
N HIS A 97 -0.47 -5.66 4.32
CA HIS A 97 -0.05 -7.04 4.34
C HIS A 97 -1.21 -7.97 4.63
N GLU A 98 -1.31 -9.07 3.88
CA GLU A 98 -2.15 -10.19 4.27
C GLU A 98 -1.44 -10.98 5.38
N VAL A 99 -2.13 -11.17 6.51
CA VAL A 99 -1.61 -11.90 7.67
C VAL A 99 -2.62 -12.97 8.12
N GLU A 100 -2.11 -14.17 8.41
CA GLU A 100 -2.91 -15.25 8.99
C GLU A 100 -3.12 -15.00 10.49
N GLY A 101 -4.39 -15.01 10.91
CA GLY A 101 -4.78 -15.05 12.32
C GLY A 101 -5.47 -16.38 12.68
N PRO A 102 -5.98 -16.52 13.91
CA PRO A 102 -6.67 -17.74 14.33
C PRO A 102 -7.95 -17.98 13.51
N GLY A 103 -7.86 -18.82 12.48
CA GLY A 103 -9.00 -19.26 11.67
C GLY A 103 -9.46 -18.30 10.57
N GLN A 104 -8.78 -17.18 10.33
CA GLN A 104 -9.12 -16.24 9.25
C GLN A 104 -7.92 -15.37 8.81
N LEU A 105 -8.00 -14.84 7.60
CA LEU A 105 -7.03 -13.87 7.05
C LEU A 105 -7.43 -12.44 7.39
N PHE A 106 -6.43 -11.59 7.60
CA PHE A 106 -6.61 -10.17 7.85
C PHE A 106 -5.71 -9.34 6.94
N TYR A 107 -6.17 -8.15 6.59
CA TYR A 107 -5.31 -7.09 6.08
C TYR A 107 -4.79 -6.27 7.25
N ARG A 108 -3.49 -6.33 7.48
CA ARG A 108 -2.77 -5.44 8.38
C ARG A 108 -2.32 -4.22 7.59
N ILE A 109 -2.74 -3.04 8.02
CA ILE A 109 -2.45 -1.77 7.36
C ILE A 109 -1.54 -0.97 8.28
N ASP A 110 -0.35 -0.66 7.80
CA ASP A 110 0.73 0.02 8.53
C ASP A 110 1.03 1.36 7.85
N ALA A 111 1.24 2.42 8.63
CA ALA A 111 1.63 3.73 8.14
C ALA A 111 2.74 4.34 9.00
N LEU A 112 3.68 5.02 8.34
CA LEU A 112 4.79 5.74 8.98
C LEU A 112 4.56 7.25 8.78
N PRO A 113 4.25 8.01 9.84
CA PRO A 113 4.15 9.47 9.74
C PRO A 113 5.53 10.09 9.48
N ASP A 114 5.62 11.02 8.52
CA ASP A 114 6.86 11.60 7.93
C ASP A 114 7.97 11.98 8.92
N THR A 115 7.62 12.46 10.11
CA THR A 115 8.53 13.12 11.05
C THR A 115 8.96 12.25 12.22
N GLN A 116 8.35 11.07 12.40
CA GLN A 116 8.61 10.20 13.55
C GLN A 116 8.85 8.77 13.08
N TRP A 117 10.08 8.47 12.65
CA TRP A 117 10.50 7.13 12.22
C TRP A 117 10.36 6.04 13.30
N GLN A 118 10.04 6.42 14.54
CA GLN A 118 9.79 5.52 15.66
C GLN A 118 8.30 5.22 15.89
N LEU A 119 7.39 5.94 15.25
CA LEU A 119 5.94 5.74 15.40
C LEU A 119 5.39 4.99 14.18
N VAL A 120 4.82 3.81 14.43
CA VAL A 120 4.06 3.06 13.43
C VAL A 120 2.59 3.09 13.83
N LEU A 121 1.75 3.65 12.97
CA LEU A 121 0.31 3.55 13.13
C LEU A 121 -0.19 2.30 12.41
N ARG A 122 -1.02 1.52 13.10
CA ARG A 122 -1.50 0.23 12.60
C ARG A 122 -2.99 0.07 12.82
N THR A 123 -3.66 -0.49 11.82
CA THR A 123 -5.00 -1.05 11.94
C THR A 123 -5.07 -2.42 11.26
N SER A 124 -6.15 -3.14 11.50
CA SER A 124 -6.40 -4.43 10.86
C SER A 124 -7.89 -4.59 10.53
N VAL A 125 -8.18 -5.27 9.43
CA VAL A 125 -9.53 -5.59 8.98
C VAL A 125 -9.54 -7.02 8.43
N SER A 126 -10.66 -7.74 8.58
CA SER A 126 -10.80 -9.06 7.96
C SER A 126 -10.67 -8.93 6.44
N SER A 127 -9.99 -9.88 5.78
CA SER A 127 -9.89 -9.89 4.32
C SER A 127 -11.26 -10.09 3.65
N GLU A 128 -12.20 -10.72 4.36
CA GLU A 128 -13.58 -11.00 3.94
C GLU A 128 -14.55 -9.86 4.28
N ALA A 129 -14.08 -8.80 4.95
CA ALA A 129 -14.93 -7.66 5.29
C ALA A 129 -15.51 -7.00 4.03
N PRO A 130 -16.69 -6.35 4.11
CA PRO A 130 -17.25 -5.57 3.02
C PRO A 130 -16.27 -4.49 2.53
N ALA A 131 -16.36 -4.11 1.25
CA ALA A 131 -15.49 -3.11 0.66
C ALA A 131 -15.49 -1.78 1.44
N SER A 132 -16.67 -1.34 1.89
CA SER A 132 -16.82 -0.13 2.71
C SER A 132 -16.07 -0.19 4.03
N GLU A 133 -15.98 -1.35 4.69
CA GLU A 133 -15.22 -1.49 5.93
C GLU A 133 -13.71 -1.44 5.67
N ILE A 134 -13.24 -2.10 4.62
CA ILE A 134 -11.82 -2.06 4.21
C ILE A 134 -11.43 -0.62 3.86
N ALA A 135 -12.22 0.03 2.99
CA ALA A 135 -12.04 1.41 2.59
C ALA A 135 -12.04 2.35 3.79
N HIS A 136 -13.01 2.20 4.70
CA HIS A 136 -13.09 3.01 5.92
C HIS A 136 -11.84 2.88 6.78
N ARG A 137 -11.28 1.68 6.95
CA ARG A 137 -10.06 1.47 7.75
C ARG A 137 -8.82 2.10 7.13
N ILE A 138 -8.68 2.00 5.80
CA ILE A 138 -7.61 2.65 5.03
C ILE A 138 -7.72 4.18 5.19
N MET A 139 -8.91 4.72 4.95
CA MET A 139 -9.15 6.17 5.01
C MET A 139 -8.99 6.72 6.43
N GLN A 140 -9.44 6.00 7.46
CA GLN A 140 -9.25 6.39 8.86
C GLN A 140 -7.75 6.50 9.21
N LEU A 141 -6.94 5.53 8.77
CA LEU A 141 -5.50 5.57 9.00
C LEU A 141 -4.83 6.71 8.21
N PHE A 142 -5.23 6.90 6.95
CA PHE A 142 -4.79 8.01 6.11
C PHE A 142 -5.07 9.38 6.76
N GLU A 143 -6.31 9.63 7.18
CA GLU A 143 -6.72 10.87 7.83
C GLU A 143 -5.92 11.12 9.11
N THR A 144 -5.69 10.07 9.90
CA THR A 144 -4.84 10.15 11.10
C THR A 144 -3.41 10.57 10.76
N CYS A 145 -2.84 10.06 9.67
CA CYS A 145 -1.49 10.42 9.20
C CYS A 145 -1.43 11.80 8.54
N ARG A 146 -2.51 12.21 7.87
CA ARG A 146 -2.61 13.51 7.18
C ARG A 146 -2.74 14.66 8.18
N ASP A 147 -3.64 14.52 9.15
CA ASP A 147 -4.06 15.61 10.02
C ASP A 147 -3.09 15.85 11.18
N ARG A 148 -2.35 14.80 11.57
CA ARG A 148 -1.33 14.92 12.61
C ARG A 148 -0.01 15.35 11.98
N ARG A 149 0.31 16.63 12.17
CA ARG A 149 1.69 17.15 12.08
C ARG A 149 2.47 16.61 13.28
N PHE A 150 2.96 15.39 13.18
CA PHE A 150 3.87 14.80 14.16
C PHE A 150 5.25 15.46 14.15
#